data_AF-X0V320-F1
#
_entry.id   AF-X0V320-F1
#
_cell.length_a   1.000
_cell.length_b   1.000
_cell.length_c   1.000
_cell.angle_alpha   90.00
_cell.angle_beta   90.00
_cell.angle_gamma   90.00
#
_symmetry.space_group_name_H-M   'P 1'
#
loop_
_entity.id
_entity.type
_entity.pdbx_description
1 polymer ?
#
loop_
_entity_poly.entity_id
_entity_poly.type
_entity_poly.pdbx_seq_one_letter_code
_entity_poly.pdbx_strand_id
1 'polypeptide(L)'
;YHYLGSSSWIGIATEKPIIDPQMRTFNWVHVVPELYSPTGTMQAAGASYQWMRDILCPMETKDAEEKGISPYQVMDKKAVKIPVGSSNLLYLPYLMGERSPYWNPSAKGAFVGLTIRHTREHMIRSVMEGVALNMKIIMNSFIEQGAEIDKIRLIGGGAKGNVWRRILADVFNKTIIIPNLLDEATSMGAALIGGVGVGIYDDFGFVEKMFKIKENIIPDENNSKIYNKIYPAFKDAYKGLERVYDILSG
;
A
#
# COMPACT_ATOMS: atom_id res chain seq x y z
N TYR A 1 7.63 7.56 3.58
CA TYR A 1 6.37 7.80 2.85
C TYR A 1 5.84 6.48 2.33
N HIS A 2 4.56 6.44 1.96
CA HIS A 2 3.91 5.33 1.27
C HIS A 2 3.27 5.88 0.00
N TYR A 3 3.75 5.44 -1.16
CA TYR A 3 3.12 5.73 -2.44
C TYR A 3 2.21 4.57 -2.83
N LEU A 4 0.93 4.85 -3.10
CA LEU A 4 -0.07 3.89 -3.53
C LEU A 4 -0.62 4.29 -4.91
N GLY A 5 0.06 3.83 -5.95
CA GLY A 5 -0.38 3.89 -7.34
C GLY A 5 -0.74 2.50 -7.86
N SER A 6 -0.56 2.25 -9.17
CA SER A 6 -0.70 0.91 -9.75
C SER A 6 0.19 -0.12 -9.04
N SER A 7 1.44 0.29 -8.76
CA SER A 7 2.36 -0.37 -7.82
C SER A 7 2.40 0.41 -6.50
N SER A 8 3.02 -0.17 -5.47
CA SER A 8 3.18 0.52 -4.18
C SER A 8 4.60 0.46 -3.64
N TRP A 9 4.97 1.52 -2.92
CA TRP A 9 6.33 1.75 -2.43
C TRP A 9 6.29 2.32 -1.02
N ILE A 10 7.09 1.75 -0.12
CA ILE A 10 7.45 2.41 1.14
C ILE A 10 8.92 2.77 1.05
N GLY A 11 9.21 4.05 1.23
CA GLY A 11 10.56 4.57 1.34
C GLY A 11 10.71 5.39 2.61
N ILE A 12 11.84 5.24 3.30
CA ILE A 12 12.23 6.09 4.44
C ILE A 12 13.49 6.87 4.07
N ALA A 13 13.84 7.88 4.86
CA ALA A 13 15.10 8.61 4.74
C ALA A 13 15.90 8.37 6.02
N THR A 14 17.14 7.92 5.89
CA THR A 14 17.99 7.50 7.02
C THR A 14 19.43 7.93 6.80
N GLU A 15 20.18 8.20 7.86
CA GLU A 15 21.62 8.54 7.78
C GLU A 15 22.50 7.36 7.36
N LYS A 16 21.99 6.14 7.54
CA LYS A 16 22.67 4.88 7.18
C LYS A 16 21.74 4.00 6.36
N PRO A 17 22.26 3.19 5.43
CA PRO A 17 21.43 2.21 4.74
C PRO A 17 20.88 1.19 5.76
N ILE A 18 19.69 0.66 5.50
CA ILE A 18 19.12 -0.44 6.28
C ILE A 18 19.39 -1.74 5.53
N ILE A 19 20.18 -2.61 6.13
CA ILE A 19 20.49 -3.93 5.58
C ILE A 19 19.63 -4.96 6.30
N ASP A 20 18.65 -5.51 5.58
CA ASP A 20 17.81 -6.59 6.08
C ASP A 20 18.44 -7.96 5.75
N PRO A 21 18.78 -8.81 6.74
CA PRO A 21 19.36 -10.13 6.50
C PRO A 21 18.46 -11.05 5.66
N GLN A 22 17.16 -10.82 5.66
CA GLN A 22 16.20 -11.56 4.82
C GLN A 22 16.10 -10.99 3.38
N MET A 23 16.85 -9.94 3.08
CA MET A 23 16.89 -9.27 1.77
C MET A 23 15.52 -8.82 1.26
N ARG A 24 14.56 -8.47 2.12
CA ARG A 24 13.19 -8.13 1.69
C ARG A 24 13.11 -6.74 1.03
N THR A 25 14.08 -5.87 1.29
CA THR A 25 14.14 -4.47 0.86
C THR A 25 15.51 -4.10 0.32
N PHE A 26 15.63 -2.91 -0.26
CA PHE A 26 16.86 -2.40 -0.90
C PHE A 26 17.10 -0.94 -0.53
N ASN A 27 18.27 -0.40 -0.86
CA ASN A 27 18.66 0.96 -0.51
C ASN A 27 18.98 1.78 -1.76
N TRP A 28 18.54 3.02 -1.78
CA TRP A 28 19.04 4.06 -2.69
C TRP A 28 19.93 5.05 -1.95
N VAL A 29 20.78 5.75 -2.69
CA VAL A 29 21.30 7.05 -2.22
C VAL A 29 20.18 8.07 -2.30
N HIS A 30 19.99 8.86 -1.25
CA HIS A 30 18.96 9.90 -1.24
C HIS A 30 19.49 11.16 -1.95
N VAL A 31 18.57 11.99 -2.46
CA VAL A 31 18.95 13.24 -3.15
C VAL A 31 19.45 14.33 -2.20
N VAL A 32 18.91 14.34 -0.98
CA VAL A 32 19.44 15.13 0.13
C VAL A 32 20.79 14.51 0.54
N PRO A 33 21.88 15.29 0.60
CA PRO A 33 23.20 14.80 0.98
C PRO A 33 23.19 14.02 2.30
N GLU A 34 24.10 13.06 2.42
CA GLU A 34 24.32 12.24 3.63
C GLU A 34 23.16 11.32 4.04
N LEU A 35 22.08 11.29 3.25
CA LEU A 35 20.95 10.39 3.49
C LEU A 35 20.91 9.23 2.48
N TYR A 36 20.31 8.15 2.93
CA TYR A 36 19.93 6.98 2.14
C TYR A 36 18.40 6.88 2.09
N SER A 37 17.89 6.15 1.10
CA SER A 37 16.47 5.80 1.02
C SER A 37 16.24 4.29 0.98
N PRO A 38 16.23 3.63 2.16
CA PRO A 38 15.73 2.27 2.29
C PRO A 38 14.30 2.19 1.75
N THR A 39 14.08 1.24 0.84
CA THR A 39 12.87 1.15 0.01
C THR A 39 12.42 -0.29 -0.15
N GLY A 40 11.12 -0.51 -0.08
CA GLY A 40 10.48 -1.76 -0.42
C GLY A 40 9.28 -1.50 -1.32
N THR A 41 9.00 -2.44 -2.22
CA THR A 41 8.00 -2.24 -3.26
C THR A 41 7.18 -3.49 -3.56
N MET A 42 5.92 -3.25 -3.85
CA MET A 42 4.92 -4.21 -4.25
C MET A 42 4.48 -3.93 -5.69
N GLN A 43 4.41 -4.97 -6.53
CA GLN A 43 4.12 -4.81 -7.97
C GLN A 43 2.66 -4.43 -8.25
N ALA A 44 1.70 -5.19 -7.71
CA ALA A 44 0.28 -5.09 -8.08
C ALA A 44 -0.58 -4.52 -6.96
N ALA A 45 -0.35 -3.28 -6.54
CA ALA A 45 -1.14 -2.65 -5.48
C ALA A 45 -2.46 -2.08 -6.01
N GLY A 46 -2.48 -0.84 -6.52
CA GLY A 46 -3.66 -0.29 -7.19
C GLY A 46 -4.07 -1.10 -8.42
N ALA A 47 -3.13 -1.80 -9.06
CA ALA A 47 -3.43 -2.72 -10.16
C ALA A 47 -4.33 -3.89 -9.71
N SER A 48 -4.21 -4.38 -8.46
CA SER A 48 -5.15 -5.39 -7.94
C SER A 48 -6.56 -4.84 -7.76
N TYR A 49 -6.69 -3.56 -7.37
CA TYR A 49 -8.01 -2.93 -7.27
C TYR A 49 -8.61 -2.61 -8.64
N GLN A 50 -7.78 -2.20 -9.59
CA GLN A 50 -8.17 -2.06 -10.99
C GLN A 50 -8.62 -3.41 -11.57
N TRP A 51 -7.85 -4.48 -11.35
CA TRP A 51 -8.22 -5.82 -11.78
C TRP A 51 -9.55 -6.27 -11.17
N MET A 52 -9.77 -6.02 -9.88
CA MET A 52 -11.05 -6.30 -9.21
C MET A 52 -12.20 -5.53 -9.87
N ARG A 53 -12.00 -4.24 -10.17
CA ARG A 53 -12.97 -3.40 -10.88
C ARG A 53 -13.33 -4.01 -12.23
N ASP A 54 -12.31 -4.30 -13.04
CA ASP A 54 -12.46 -4.68 -14.45
C ASP A 54 -13.02 -6.11 -14.60
N ILE A 55 -12.61 -7.04 -13.74
CA ILE A 55 -12.94 -8.46 -13.88
C ILE A 55 -14.14 -8.88 -13.03
N LEU A 56 -14.25 -8.36 -11.81
CA LEU A 56 -15.21 -8.86 -10.82
C LEU A 56 -16.32 -7.87 -10.47
N CYS A 57 -16.20 -6.60 -10.89
CA CYS A 57 -17.17 -5.55 -10.61
C CYS A 57 -17.76 -4.85 -11.87
N PRO A 58 -18.19 -5.58 -12.92
CA PRO A 58 -18.82 -4.94 -14.09
C PRO A 58 -20.13 -4.23 -13.73
N MET A 59 -20.87 -4.75 -12.75
CA MET A 59 -22.13 -4.15 -12.29
C MET A 59 -21.90 -2.82 -11.57
N GLU A 60 -20.87 -2.73 -10.73
CA GLU A 60 -20.48 -1.50 -10.05
C GLU A 60 -19.95 -0.46 -11.04
N THR A 61 -19.28 -0.90 -12.10
CA THR A 61 -18.82 -0.02 -13.19
C THR A 61 -20.00 0.58 -13.93
N LYS A 62 -20.98 -0.23 -14.31
CA LYS A 62 -22.23 0.25 -14.94
C LYS A 62 -23.01 1.20 -14.03
N ASP A 63 -23.17 0.85 -12.75
CA ASP A 63 -23.83 1.72 -11.75
C ASP A 63 -23.12 3.08 -11.61
N ALA A 64 -21.80 3.09 -11.73
CA ALA A 64 -21.01 4.33 -11.68
C ALA A 64 -21.20 5.19 -12.94
N GLU A 65 -21.27 4.58 -14.12
CA GLU A 65 -21.57 5.26 -15.38
C GLU A 65 -22.95 5.93 -15.34
N GLU A 66 -23.98 5.21 -14.90
CA GLU A 66 -25.35 5.74 -14.77
C GLU A 66 -25.42 6.93 -13.78
N LYS A 67 -24.56 6.92 -12.76
CA LYS A 67 -24.47 7.98 -11.74
C LYS A 67 -23.48 9.10 -12.08
N GLY A 68 -22.72 8.99 -13.18
CA GLY A 68 -21.67 9.95 -13.56
C GLY A 68 -20.54 10.05 -12.52
N ILE A 69 -20.22 8.95 -11.82
CA ILE A 69 -19.17 8.91 -10.80
C ILE A 69 -18.09 7.88 -11.14
N SER A 70 -16.98 7.90 -10.40
CA SER A 70 -15.93 6.88 -10.54
C SER A 70 -16.41 5.52 -10.03
N PRO A 71 -16.15 4.40 -10.75
CA PRO A 71 -16.43 3.04 -10.27
C PRO A 71 -15.85 2.75 -8.89
N TYR A 72 -14.68 3.30 -8.59
CA TYR A 72 -14.04 3.15 -7.29
C TYR A 72 -14.86 3.76 -6.16
N GLN A 73 -15.65 4.81 -6.40
CA GLN A 73 -16.55 5.37 -5.38
C GLN A 73 -17.71 4.42 -5.06
N VAL A 74 -18.22 3.68 -6.05
CA VAL A 74 -19.25 2.65 -5.84
C VAL A 74 -18.66 1.47 -5.06
N MET A 75 -17.47 1.01 -5.47
CA MET A 75 -16.74 -0.07 -4.80
C MET A 75 -16.38 0.29 -3.35
N ASP A 76 -15.88 1.50 -3.08
CA ASP A 76 -15.56 1.98 -1.72
C ASP A 76 -16.82 2.00 -0.83
N LYS A 77 -17.96 2.49 -1.34
CA LYS A 77 -19.26 2.49 -0.62
C LYS A 77 -19.75 1.09 -0.29
N LYS A 78 -19.35 0.09 -1.07
CA LYS A 78 -19.65 -1.32 -0.85
C LYS A 78 -18.69 -1.93 0.17
N ALA A 79 -17.39 -1.71 0.01
CA ALA A 79 -16.34 -2.23 0.88
C ALA A 79 -16.48 -1.74 2.33
N VAL A 80 -16.86 -0.48 2.54
CA VAL A 80 -16.99 0.10 3.89
C VAL A 80 -18.07 -0.59 4.75
N LYS A 81 -19.05 -1.25 4.12
CA LYS A 81 -20.13 -1.98 4.81
C LYS A 81 -19.69 -3.36 5.32
N ILE A 82 -18.58 -3.88 4.82
CA ILE A 82 -18.05 -5.17 5.23
C ILE A 82 -17.22 -4.99 6.50
N PRO A 83 -17.33 -5.91 7.49
CA PRO A 83 -16.53 -5.84 8.70
C PRO A 83 -15.03 -5.91 8.41
N VAL A 84 -14.24 -5.33 9.32
CA VAL A 84 -12.77 -5.38 9.30
C VAL A 84 -12.27 -6.81 9.25
N GLY A 85 -11.29 -7.07 8.38
CA GLY A 85 -10.76 -8.41 8.12
C GLY A 85 -11.63 -9.23 7.16
N SER A 86 -12.60 -8.60 6.49
CA SER A 86 -13.42 -9.18 5.42
C SER A 86 -14.04 -10.53 5.78
N SER A 87 -14.48 -10.70 7.02
CA SER A 87 -15.01 -11.97 7.55
C SER A 87 -14.03 -13.16 7.46
N ASN A 88 -12.72 -12.88 7.64
CA ASN A 88 -11.58 -13.79 7.49
C ASN A 88 -11.27 -14.21 6.05
N LEU A 89 -11.73 -13.45 5.05
CA LEU A 89 -11.30 -13.61 3.66
C LEU A 89 -9.97 -12.88 3.44
N LEU A 90 -8.94 -13.63 3.05
CA LEU A 90 -7.64 -13.07 2.68
C LEU A 90 -7.52 -12.95 1.16
N TYR A 91 -6.90 -11.87 0.71
CA TYR A 91 -6.46 -11.70 -0.67
C TYR A 91 -4.94 -11.58 -0.72
N LEU A 92 -4.28 -12.50 -1.42
CA LEU A 92 -2.85 -12.44 -1.72
C LEU A 92 -2.65 -11.63 -3.02
N PRO A 93 -1.97 -10.48 -2.97
CA PRO A 93 -2.03 -9.50 -4.06
C PRO A 93 -0.92 -9.64 -5.11
N TYR A 94 -0.54 -10.87 -5.46
CA TYR A 94 0.64 -11.17 -6.29
C TYR A 94 0.28 -11.44 -7.76
N LEU A 95 -0.60 -10.63 -8.34
CA LEU A 95 -1.10 -10.83 -9.72
C LEU A 95 -0.01 -10.76 -10.80
N MET A 96 1.13 -10.12 -10.52
CA MET A 96 2.23 -9.91 -11.46
C MET A 96 3.54 -10.53 -10.96
N GLY A 97 3.46 -11.58 -10.14
CA GLY A 97 4.56 -11.96 -9.26
C GLY A 97 4.78 -10.90 -8.16
N GLU A 98 5.87 -11.02 -7.42
CA GLU A 98 6.19 -10.04 -6.38
C GLU A 98 7.68 -9.74 -6.25
N ARG A 99 7.97 -8.48 -5.91
CA ARG A 99 9.28 -8.03 -5.41
C ARG A 99 9.27 -8.10 -3.89
N SER A 100 9.34 -6.98 -3.18
CA SER A 100 9.31 -7.01 -1.73
C SER A 100 7.97 -7.57 -1.21
N PRO A 101 7.99 -8.41 -0.17
CA PRO A 101 9.17 -8.87 0.57
C PRO A 101 9.79 -10.17 0.02
N TYR A 102 9.20 -10.81 -0.99
CA TYR A 102 9.48 -12.21 -1.32
C TYR A 102 10.45 -12.46 -2.47
N TRP A 103 10.57 -11.50 -3.40
CA TRP A 103 11.32 -11.61 -4.66
C TRP A 103 10.97 -12.85 -5.47
N ASN A 104 9.67 -13.15 -5.54
CA ASN A 104 9.13 -14.32 -6.20
C ASN A 104 8.36 -13.92 -7.48
N PRO A 105 8.97 -14.02 -8.67
CA PRO A 105 8.27 -13.74 -9.93
C PRO A 105 7.18 -14.77 -10.24
N SER A 106 7.26 -15.97 -9.66
CA SER A 106 6.27 -17.04 -9.85
C SER A 106 5.00 -16.84 -9.02
N ALA A 107 5.02 -15.99 -7.99
CA ALA A 107 3.87 -15.75 -7.12
C ALA A 107 2.62 -15.36 -7.93
N LYS A 108 1.45 -15.78 -7.43
CA LYS A 108 0.15 -15.57 -8.08
C LYS A 108 -0.85 -14.98 -7.09
N GLY A 109 -1.82 -14.23 -7.62
CA GLY A 109 -2.93 -13.72 -6.81
C GLY A 109 -3.84 -14.85 -6.32
N ALA A 110 -4.37 -14.74 -5.10
CA ALA A 110 -5.26 -15.75 -4.54
C ALA A 110 -6.28 -15.16 -3.57
N PHE A 111 -7.48 -15.72 -3.53
CA PHE A 111 -8.43 -15.54 -2.43
C PHE A 111 -8.40 -16.80 -1.54
N VAL A 112 -8.17 -16.62 -0.25
CA VAL A 112 -8.05 -17.72 0.71
C VAL A 112 -9.09 -17.55 1.82
N GLY A 113 -9.87 -18.60 2.08
CA GLY A 113 -10.92 -18.58 3.10
C GLY A 113 -12.33 -18.27 2.60
N LEU A 114 -12.61 -18.41 1.30
CA LEU A 114 -13.96 -18.26 0.76
C LEU A 114 -14.94 -19.25 1.40
N THR A 115 -16.16 -18.77 1.62
CA THR A 115 -17.32 -19.52 2.15
C THR A 115 -18.57 -18.96 1.49
N ILE A 116 -19.69 -19.68 1.56
CA ILE A 116 -20.97 -19.28 0.96
C ILE A 116 -21.53 -17.94 1.48
N ARG A 117 -21.02 -17.44 2.62
CA ARG A 117 -21.45 -16.17 3.22
C ARG A 117 -20.77 -14.96 2.58
N HIS A 118 -19.65 -15.17 1.89
CA HIS A 118 -18.91 -14.08 1.28
C HIS A 118 -19.63 -13.57 0.04
N THR A 119 -19.63 -12.25 -0.11
CA THR A 119 -20.21 -11.55 -1.24
C THR A 119 -19.11 -10.85 -2.05
N ARG A 120 -19.47 -10.25 -3.19
CA ARG A 120 -18.54 -9.43 -3.97
C ARG A 120 -17.92 -8.32 -3.13
N GLU A 121 -18.70 -7.70 -2.26
CA GLU A 121 -18.24 -6.63 -1.38
C GLU A 121 -17.14 -7.10 -0.41
N HIS A 122 -17.22 -8.36 0.07
CA HIS A 122 -16.15 -8.95 0.87
C HIS A 122 -14.86 -9.08 0.05
N MET A 123 -14.98 -9.50 -1.20
CA MET A 123 -13.83 -9.61 -2.10
C MET A 123 -13.21 -8.23 -2.37
N ILE A 124 -14.03 -7.20 -2.67
CA ILE A 124 -13.56 -5.81 -2.85
C ILE A 124 -12.75 -5.36 -1.64
N ARG A 125 -13.31 -5.51 -0.42
CA ARG A 125 -12.62 -5.10 0.81
C ARG A 125 -11.34 -5.91 1.03
N SER A 126 -11.39 -7.22 0.83
CA SER A 126 -10.23 -8.09 1.04
C SER A 126 -9.06 -7.73 0.12
N VAL A 127 -9.31 -7.25 -1.10
CA VAL A 127 -8.25 -6.75 -2.00
C VAL A 127 -7.51 -5.57 -1.38
N MET A 128 -8.25 -4.60 -0.84
CA MET A 128 -7.68 -3.42 -0.18
C MET A 128 -6.88 -3.80 1.08
N GLU A 129 -7.44 -4.70 1.89
CA GLU A 129 -6.81 -5.23 3.10
C GLU A 129 -5.56 -6.07 2.79
N GLY A 130 -5.60 -6.90 1.76
CA GLY A 130 -4.48 -7.75 1.32
C GLY A 130 -3.27 -6.94 0.84
N VAL A 131 -3.51 -5.89 0.05
CA VAL A 131 -2.48 -4.92 -0.32
C VAL A 131 -1.88 -4.26 0.92
N ALA A 132 -2.72 -3.79 1.85
CA ALA A 132 -2.26 -3.17 3.08
C ALA A 132 -1.43 -4.14 3.95
N LEU A 133 -1.84 -5.41 4.06
CA LEU A 133 -1.12 -6.44 4.81
C LEU A 133 0.25 -6.75 4.17
N ASN A 134 0.35 -6.81 2.84
CA ASN A 134 1.64 -6.98 2.18
C ASN A 134 2.58 -5.78 2.45
N MET A 135 2.05 -4.56 2.35
CA MET A 135 2.82 -3.35 2.68
C MET A 135 3.21 -3.30 4.16
N LYS A 136 2.44 -3.90 5.07
CA LYS A 136 2.81 -4.04 6.49
C LYS A 136 4.03 -4.93 6.66
N ILE A 137 4.16 -6.01 5.88
CA ILE A 137 5.37 -6.85 5.90
C ILE A 137 6.60 -6.02 5.53
N ILE A 138 6.46 -5.21 4.47
CA ILE A 138 7.54 -4.32 4.02
C ILE A 138 7.87 -3.28 5.11
N MET A 139 6.87 -2.60 5.69
CA MET A 139 7.10 -1.64 6.77
C MET A 139 7.80 -2.30 7.97
N ASN A 140 7.30 -3.46 8.41
CA ASN A 140 7.87 -4.19 9.54
C ASN A 140 9.30 -4.65 9.25
N SER A 141 9.67 -4.95 8.01
CA SER A 141 11.05 -5.29 7.68
C SER A 141 12.03 -4.17 8.02
N PHE A 142 11.64 -2.90 7.90
CA PHE A 142 12.47 -1.77 8.33
C PHE A 142 12.49 -1.63 9.85
N ILE A 143 11.33 -1.77 10.50
CA ILE A 143 11.22 -1.66 11.96
C ILE A 143 12.03 -2.75 12.66
N GLU A 144 12.03 -3.98 12.13
CA GLU A 144 12.84 -5.09 12.61
C GLU A 144 14.35 -4.82 12.53
N GLN A 145 14.78 -3.91 11.65
CA GLN A 145 16.18 -3.45 11.56
C GLN A 145 16.43 -2.12 12.30
N GLY A 146 15.51 -1.68 13.15
CA GLY A 146 15.67 -0.50 14.01
C GLY A 146 15.14 0.81 13.43
N ALA A 147 14.41 0.80 12.33
CA ALA A 147 13.76 2.02 11.84
C ALA A 147 12.61 2.45 12.77
N GLU A 148 12.62 3.73 13.16
CA GLU A 148 11.50 4.34 13.88
C GLU A 148 10.50 4.95 12.88
N ILE A 149 9.27 4.46 12.90
CA ILE A 149 8.19 4.93 12.01
C ILE A 149 6.96 5.23 12.86
N ASP A 150 6.66 6.50 13.07
CA ASP A 150 5.46 6.92 13.83
C ASP A 150 4.29 7.33 12.94
N LYS A 151 4.62 8.03 11.84
CA LYS A 151 3.64 8.58 10.91
C LYS A 151 4.06 8.28 9.48
N ILE A 152 3.07 8.06 8.62
CA ILE A 152 3.29 7.67 7.23
C ILE A 152 2.58 8.66 6.33
N ARG A 153 3.35 9.42 5.55
CA ARG A 153 2.80 10.27 4.48
C ARG A 153 2.31 9.38 3.34
N LEU A 154 1.02 9.39 3.04
CA LEU A 154 0.41 8.60 1.97
C LEU A 154 0.08 9.48 0.76
N ILE A 155 0.53 9.06 -0.41
CA ILE A 155 0.37 9.75 -1.70
C ILE A 155 -0.01 8.76 -2.82
N GLY A 156 -0.37 9.27 -4.00
CA GLY A 156 -0.77 8.47 -5.17
C GLY A 156 -2.28 8.25 -5.27
N GLY A 157 -2.72 7.66 -6.38
CA GLY A 157 -4.15 7.52 -6.71
C GLY A 157 -4.97 6.76 -5.66
N GLY A 158 -4.40 5.73 -5.03
CA GLY A 158 -5.07 4.98 -3.96
C GLY A 158 -5.24 5.80 -2.66
N ALA A 159 -4.48 6.87 -2.50
CA ALA A 159 -4.67 7.82 -1.42
C ALA A 159 -5.93 8.68 -1.60
N LYS A 160 -6.68 8.62 -2.70
CA LYS A 160 -7.92 9.40 -2.90
C LYS A 160 -9.11 8.85 -2.13
N GLY A 161 -9.18 7.53 -1.92
CA GLY A 161 -10.30 6.85 -1.27
C GLY A 161 -10.17 6.83 0.26
N ASN A 162 -11.16 7.37 0.97
CA ASN A 162 -11.16 7.42 2.44
C ASN A 162 -11.11 6.02 3.08
N VAL A 163 -11.76 5.04 2.45
CA VAL A 163 -11.80 3.65 2.95
C VAL A 163 -10.38 3.07 3.00
N TRP A 164 -9.60 3.24 1.92
CA TRP A 164 -8.24 2.69 1.88
C TRP A 164 -7.29 3.40 2.83
N ARG A 165 -7.42 4.73 3.00
CA ARG A 165 -6.64 5.48 4.00
C ARG A 165 -6.85 4.91 5.40
N ARG A 166 -8.10 4.62 5.78
CA ARG A 166 -8.43 4.05 7.11
C ARG A 166 -7.91 2.62 7.24
N ILE A 167 -8.09 1.78 6.22
CA ILE A 167 -7.55 0.41 6.20
C ILE A 167 -6.03 0.45 6.42
N LEU A 168 -5.30 1.32 5.73
CA LEU A 168 -3.86 1.44 5.89
C LEU A 168 -3.46 1.90 7.30
N ALA A 169 -4.14 2.92 7.85
CA ALA A 169 -3.90 3.38 9.22
C ALA A 169 -4.05 2.21 10.21
N ASP A 170 -5.18 1.52 10.15
CA ASP A 170 -5.53 0.43 11.06
C ASP A 170 -4.62 -0.80 10.86
N VAL A 171 -4.25 -1.14 9.62
CA VAL A 171 -3.35 -2.26 9.34
C VAL A 171 -1.94 -1.94 9.84
N PHE A 172 -1.41 -0.76 9.57
CA PHE A 172 -0.08 -0.36 10.03
C PHE A 172 -0.05 -0.08 11.53
N ASN A 173 -1.20 0.23 12.13
CA ASN A 173 -1.31 0.80 13.48
C ASN A 173 -0.41 2.06 13.61
N LYS A 174 -0.48 2.93 12.61
CA LYS A 174 0.29 4.18 12.50
C LYS A 174 -0.58 5.29 11.94
N THR A 175 -0.29 6.53 12.33
CA THR A 175 -1.01 7.69 11.79
C THR A 175 -0.66 7.90 10.32
N ILE A 176 -1.67 7.92 9.45
CA ILE A 176 -1.50 8.27 8.04
C ILE A 176 -1.66 9.78 7.88
N ILE A 177 -0.64 10.42 7.32
CA ILE A 177 -0.67 11.84 6.96
C ILE A 177 -1.06 11.97 5.49
N ILE A 178 -2.12 12.73 5.22
CA ILE A 178 -2.57 13.07 3.88
C ILE A 178 -2.10 14.49 3.57
N PRO A 179 -1.18 14.69 2.61
CA PRO A 179 -0.77 16.03 2.18
C PRO A 179 -1.86 16.71 1.32
N ASN A 180 -1.71 18.02 1.14
CA ASN A 180 -2.53 18.82 0.23
C ASN A 180 -2.36 18.43 -1.26
N LEU A 181 -1.23 17.82 -1.62
CA LEU A 181 -0.89 17.40 -2.98
C LEU A 181 -0.68 15.89 -3.02
N LEU A 182 -1.60 15.16 -3.66
CA LEU A 182 -1.56 13.68 -3.74
C LEU A 182 -1.05 13.16 -5.08
N ASP A 183 -1.45 13.79 -6.19
CA ASP A 183 -1.16 13.32 -7.55
C ASP A 183 0.19 13.87 -8.05
N GLU A 184 0.48 15.12 -7.74
CA GLU A 184 1.65 15.86 -8.24
C GLU A 184 2.87 15.73 -7.33
N ALA A 185 2.78 14.97 -6.23
CA ALA A 185 3.83 14.92 -5.21
C ALA A 185 5.20 14.52 -5.80
N THR A 186 5.23 13.59 -6.75
CA THR A 186 6.47 13.15 -7.43
C THR A 186 7.02 14.22 -8.36
N SER A 187 6.18 14.82 -9.21
CA SER A 187 6.57 15.92 -10.10
C SER A 187 7.06 17.13 -9.32
N MET A 188 6.43 17.41 -8.17
CA MET A 188 6.85 18.49 -7.27
C MET A 188 8.21 18.22 -6.63
N GLY A 189 8.47 16.98 -6.23
CA GLY A 189 9.80 16.57 -5.76
C GLY A 189 10.87 16.77 -6.82
N ALA A 190 10.59 16.40 -8.07
CA ALA A 190 11.52 16.63 -9.19
C ALA A 190 11.76 18.14 -9.44
N ALA A 191 10.71 18.96 -9.39
CA ALA A 191 10.82 20.41 -9.55
C ALA A 191 11.64 21.05 -8.41
N LEU A 192 11.45 20.61 -7.17
CA LEU A 192 12.25 21.06 -6.02
C LEU A 192 13.72 20.70 -6.21
N ILE A 193 14.02 19.44 -6.59
CA ILE A 193 15.40 18.98 -6.83
C ILE A 193 16.05 19.82 -7.94
N GLY A 194 15.35 20.03 -9.06
CA GLY A 194 15.82 20.88 -10.14
C GLY A 194 16.08 22.31 -9.68
N GLY A 195 15.15 22.90 -8.93
CA GLY A 195 15.25 24.26 -8.40
C GLY A 195 16.42 24.46 -7.45
N VAL A 196 16.71 23.49 -6.57
CA VAL A 196 17.93 23.51 -5.74
C VAL A 196 19.17 23.40 -6.64
N GLY A 197 19.16 22.48 -7.60
CA GLY A 197 20.29 22.25 -8.52
C GLY A 197 20.67 23.48 -9.36
N VAL A 198 19.71 24.35 -9.69
CA VAL A 198 19.98 25.62 -10.42
C VAL A 198 20.06 26.85 -9.50
N GLY A 199 20.00 26.68 -8.18
CA GLY A 199 20.10 27.78 -7.20
C GLY A 199 18.87 28.67 -7.08
N ILE A 200 17.70 28.22 -7.57
CA ILE A 200 16.41 28.92 -7.35
C ILE A 200 15.94 28.76 -5.90
N TYR A 201 16.25 27.63 -5.27
CA TYR A 201 15.97 27.34 -3.87
C TYR A 201 17.28 27.11 -3.12
N ASP A 202 17.39 27.68 -1.93
CA ASP A 202 18.61 27.58 -1.10
C ASP A 202 18.91 26.13 -0.70
N ASP A 203 17.86 25.36 -0.34
CA ASP A 203 17.96 23.98 0.10
C ASP A 203 16.64 23.20 -0.11
N PHE A 204 16.66 21.92 0.28
CA PHE A 204 15.50 21.04 0.24
C PHE A 204 14.44 21.36 1.32
N GLY A 205 14.74 22.21 2.30
CA GLY A 205 13.81 22.67 3.34
C GLY A 205 12.65 23.48 2.79
N PHE A 206 12.78 24.02 1.57
CA PHE A 206 11.67 24.66 0.85
C PHE A 206 10.43 23.73 0.69
N VAL A 207 10.63 22.41 0.77
CA VAL A 207 9.55 21.40 0.76
C VAL A 207 8.46 21.69 1.81
N GLU A 208 8.80 22.26 2.97
CA GLU A 208 7.84 22.55 4.04
C GLU A 208 6.84 23.64 3.65
N LYS A 209 7.24 24.56 2.76
CA LYS A 209 6.35 25.60 2.22
C LYS A 209 5.39 25.02 1.18
N MET A 210 5.80 23.98 0.46
CA MET A 210 5.05 23.35 -0.63
C MET A 210 4.06 22.30 -0.12
N PHE A 211 4.48 21.49 0.85
CA PHE A 211 3.73 20.36 1.37
C PHE A 211 3.09 20.71 2.72
N LYS A 212 1.77 20.90 2.71
CA LYS A 212 0.98 21.11 3.92
C LYS A 212 0.21 19.85 4.27
N ILE A 213 0.11 19.55 5.56
CA ILE A 213 -0.75 18.47 6.04
C ILE A 213 -2.20 18.90 5.88
N LYS A 214 -2.98 18.12 5.13
CA LYS A 214 -4.41 18.34 4.94
C LYS A 214 -5.23 17.60 5.98
N GLU A 215 -4.84 16.37 6.28
CA GLU A 215 -5.60 15.47 7.15
C GLU A 215 -4.67 14.47 7.84
N ASN A 216 -4.99 14.09 9.08
CA ASN A 216 -4.36 12.98 9.80
C ASN A 216 -5.40 11.89 10.05
N ILE A 217 -5.12 10.66 9.62
CA ILE A 217 -5.95 9.50 9.88
C ILE A 217 -5.31 8.71 11.01
N ILE A 218 -5.91 8.78 12.20
CA ILE A 218 -5.46 8.08 13.40
C ILE A 218 -6.02 6.65 13.36
N PRO A 219 -5.21 5.59 13.59
CA PRO A 219 -5.70 4.22 13.57
C PRO A 219 -6.76 3.95 14.64
N ASP A 220 -7.69 3.05 14.33
CA ASP A 220 -8.57 2.44 15.33
C ASP A 220 -7.84 1.30 16.04
N GLU A 221 -7.75 1.35 17.37
CA GLU A 221 -7.10 0.28 18.13
C GLU A 221 -7.84 -1.06 18.02
N ASN A 222 -9.18 -1.05 17.93
CA ASN A 222 -9.95 -2.28 17.83
C ASN A 222 -9.77 -2.94 16.46
N ASN A 223 -9.77 -2.14 15.39
CA ASN A 223 -9.49 -2.67 14.05
C ASN A 223 -8.05 -3.15 13.94
N SER A 224 -7.10 -2.42 14.52
CA SER A 224 -5.68 -2.80 14.55
C SER A 224 -5.46 -4.14 15.25
N LYS A 225 -6.17 -4.40 16.36
CA LYS A 225 -6.15 -5.72 17.04
C LYS A 225 -6.64 -6.84 16.13
N ILE A 226 -7.70 -6.62 15.34
CA ILE A 226 -8.20 -7.60 14.37
C ILE A 226 -7.16 -7.86 13.29
N TYR A 227 -6.59 -6.81 12.69
CA TYR A 227 -5.56 -6.97 11.66
C TYR A 227 -4.30 -7.66 12.19
N ASN A 228 -3.89 -7.36 13.42
CA ASN A 228 -2.76 -8.03 14.07
C ASN A 228 -3.03 -9.53 14.28
N LYS A 229 -4.28 -9.92 14.55
CA LYS A 229 -4.67 -11.33 14.67
C LYS A 229 -4.60 -12.08 13.34
N ILE A 230 -5.00 -11.47 12.23
CA ILE A 230 -5.00 -12.12 10.90
C ILE A 230 -3.64 -12.04 10.18
N TYR A 231 -2.77 -11.12 10.57
CA TYR A 231 -1.48 -10.87 9.92
C TYR A 231 -0.56 -12.11 9.85
N PRO A 232 -0.43 -12.96 10.89
CA PRO A 232 0.30 -14.22 10.77
C PRO A 232 -0.28 -15.15 9.70
N ALA A 233 -1.61 -15.32 9.68
CA ALA A 233 -2.29 -16.16 8.70
C ALA A 233 -2.09 -15.67 7.25
N PHE A 234 -1.99 -14.35 7.02
CA PHE A 234 -1.64 -13.79 5.72
C PHE A 234 -0.25 -14.23 5.25
N LYS A 235 0.76 -14.16 6.14
CA LYS A 235 2.13 -14.63 5.83
C LYS A 235 2.17 -16.14 5.60
N ASP A 236 1.45 -16.91 6.42
CA ASP A 236 1.40 -18.36 6.31
C ASP A 236 0.67 -18.81 5.03
N ALA A 237 -0.36 -18.08 4.59
CA ALA A 237 -1.05 -18.34 3.34
C ALA A 237 -0.13 -18.18 2.13
N TYR A 238 0.73 -17.15 2.10
CA TYR A 238 1.76 -17.05 1.06
C TYR A 238 2.71 -18.26 1.09
N LYS A 239 3.27 -18.59 2.27
CA LYS A 239 4.22 -19.71 2.43
C LYS A 239 3.62 -21.05 2.01
N GLY A 240 2.36 -21.30 2.38
CA GLY A 240 1.65 -22.53 2.03
C GLY A 240 1.44 -22.71 0.52
N LEU A 241 1.47 -21.62 -0.25
CA LEU A 241 1.30 -21.63 -1.71
C LEU A 241 2.61 -21.60 -2.49
N GLU A 242 3.78 -21.45 -1.84
CA GLU A 242 5.07 -21.35 -2.55
C GLU A 242 5.30 -22.52 -3.51
N ARG A 243 5.13 -23.76 -3.01
CA ARG A 243 5.23 -24.96 -3.85
C ARG A 243 4.22 -24.97 -5.00
N VAL A 244 3.03 -24.40 -4.80
CA VAL A 244 2.01 -24.32 -5.86
C VAL A 244 2.43 -23.32 -6.93
N TYR A 245 3.00 -22.17 -6.55
CA TYR A 245 3.53 -21.19 -7.50
C TYR A 245 4.62 -21.77 -8.39
N ASP A 246 5.50 -22.60 -7.84
CA ASP A 246 6.56 -23.28 -8.60
C ASP A 246 6.01 -24.27 -9.63
N ILE A 247 4.90 -24.93 -9.33
CA ILE A 247 4.24 -25.85 -10.27
C ILE A 247 3.52 -25.06 -11.38
N LEU A 248 2.99 -23.88 -11.06
CA LEU A 248 2.22 -23.04 -11.99
C LEU A 248 3.09 -22.06 -12.80
N SER A 249 4.41 -22.06 -12.64
CA SER A 249 5.34 -21.14 -13.32
C SER A 249 5.82 -21.62 -14.70
N GLY A 250 5.19 -22.67 -15.24
CA GLY A 250 5.46 -23.23 -16.56
C GLY A 250 5.20 -22.28 -17.73
#